data_AF-A0AAE3R4E8-F1
#
_entry.id   AF-A0AAE3R4E8-F1
#
_cell.length_a   1.000
_cell.length_b   1.000
_cell.length_c   1.000
_cell.angle_alpha   90.00
_cell.angle_beta   90.00
_cell.angle_gamma   90.00
#
_symmetry.space_group_name_H-M   'P 1'
#
loop_
_entity.id
_entity.type
_entity.pdbx_description
1 polymer ?
#
loop_
_entity_poly.entity_id
_entity_poly.type
_entity_poly.pdbx_seq_one_letter_code
_entity_poly.pdbx_strand_id
1 'polypeptide(L)' 'MNLKEIGQRIHYVRTEITGLSQRKFVRRMGINQSNISTLEKGQSLPSCFFLFSMHITYDVNLNWIMTGSGEVVNKYADG' A
#
# COMPACT_ATOMS: atom_id res chain seq x y z
N MET A 1 12.12 0.55 11.50
CA MET A 1 10.86 0.78 10.76
C MET A 1 10.51 2.26 10.86
N ASN A 2 10.52 2.98 9.75
CA ASN A 2 10.29 4.43 9.70
C ASN A 2 8.92 4.70 9.04
N LEU A 3 8.03 5.43 9.73
CA LEU A 3 6.70 5.74 9.21
C LEU A 3 6.73 6.50 7.88
N LYS A 4 7.72 7.37 7.71
CA LYS A 4 7.90 8.16 6.49
C LYS A 4 8.22 7.27 5.29
N GLU A 5 9.08 6.27 5.49
CA GLU A 5 9.41 5.30 4.44
C GLU A 5 8.21 4.41 4.08
N ILE A 6 7.46 3.94 5.08
CA ILE A 6 6.22 3.17 4.84
C ILE A 6 5.23 4.01 4.02
N GLY A 7 5.01 5.27 4.42
CA GLY A 7 4.13 6.19 3.70
C GLY A 7 4.57 6.42 2.25
N GLN A 8 5.87 6.60 2.02
CA GLN A 8 6.45 6.75 0.68
C GLN A 8 6.24 5.49 -0.17
N ARG A 9 6.35 4.28 0.40
CA ARG A 9 6.12 3.03 -0.33
C ARG A 9 4.64 2.82 -0.65
N ILE A 10 3.72 3.17 0.25
CA ILE A 10 2.28 3.20 -0.02
C ILE A 10 1.98 4.17 -1.17
N HIS A 11 2.58 5.37 -1.13
CA HIS A 11 2.45 6.36 -2.18
C HIS A 11 2.97 5.83 -3.52
N TYR A 12 4.15 5.20 -3.52
CA TYR A 12 4.76 4.59 -4.71
C TYR A 12 3.86 3.52 -5.34
N VAL A 13 3.30 2.61 -4.53
CA VAL A 13 2.34 1.61 -5.06
C VAL A 13 1.15 2.33 -5.69
N ARG A 14 0.59 3.32 -5.01
CA ARG A 14 -0.56 4.04 -5.56
C ARG A 14 -0.22 4.76 -6.87
N THR A 15 0.90 5.47 -6.96
CA THR A 15 1.23 6.28 -8.15
C THR A 15 1.89 5.46 -9.23
N GLU A 16 2.99 4.79 -8.94
CA GLU A 16 3.85 4.15 -9.94
C GLU A 16 3.33 2.79 -10.39
N ILE A 17 2.71 2.02 -9.49
CA ILE A 17 2.17 0.70 -9.83
C ILE A 17 0.74 0.79 -10.38
N THR A 18 -0.10 1.66 -9.80
CA THR A 18 -1.53 1.70 -10.18
C THR A 18 -1.97 2.95 -10.93
N GLY A 19 -1.24 4.07 -10.84
CA GLY A 19 -1.64 5.35 -11.44
C GLY A 19 -2.92 5.96 -10.86
N LEU A 20 -3.39 5.51 -9.69
CA LEU A 20 -4.70 5.88 -9.14
C LEU A 20 -4.63 7.12 -8.23
N SER A 21 -5.72 7.88 -8.19
CA SER A 21 -5.91 8.85 -7.12
C SER A 21 -6.13 8.15 -5.78
N GLN A 22 -5.84 8.84 -4.66
CA GLN A 22 -6.04 8.32 -3.30
C GLN A 22 -7.42 7.69 -3.10
N ARG A 23 -8.49 8.39 -3.53
CA ARG A 23 -9.87 7.90 -3.44
C ARG A 23 -10.12 6.64 -4.28
N LYS A 24 -9.61 6.56 -5.51
CA LYS A 24 -9.80 5.37 -6.36
C LYS A 24 -9.04 4.17 -5.80
N PHE A 25 -7.82 4.40 -5.31
CA PHE A 25 -6.97 3.36 -4.75
C PHE A 25 -7.61 2.65 -3.55
N VAL A 26 -8.14 3.41 -2.59
CA VAL A 26 -8.78 2.83 -1.40
C VAL A 26 -10.15 2.24 -1.68
N ARG A 27 -10.91 2.80 -2.61
CA ARG A 27 -12.20 2.21 -3.04
C ARG A 27 -12.01 0.84 -3.69
N ARG A 28 -10.97 0.64 -4.50
CA ARG A 28 -10.67 -0.65 -5.12
C ARG A 28 -10.25 -1.71 -4.09
N MET A 29 -9.69 -1.28 -2.95
CA MET A 29 -9.43 -2.12 -1.77
C MET A 29 -10.69 -2.39 -0.91
N GLY A 30 -11.88 -1.95 -1.34
CA GLY A 30 -13.12 -2.06 -0.56
C GLY A 30 -13.22 -1.10 0.63
N ILE A 31 -12.35 -0.08 0.70
CA ILE A 31 -12.28 0.86 1.81
C ILE A 31 -13.02 2.15 1.44
N ASN A 32 -14.15 2.39 2.10
CA ASN A 32 -15.00 3.56 1.84
C ASN A 32 -14.48 4.85 2.49
N GLN A 33 -13.87 4.76 3.67
CA GLN A 33 -13.27 5.88 4.41
C GLN A 33 -11.86 5.48 4.85
N SER A 34 -10.87 6.29 4.50
CA SER A 34 -9.47 6.02 4.83
C SER A 34 -8.71 7.31 5.08
N ASN A 35 -7.73 7.27 5.97
CA ASN A 35 -6.78 8.36 6.19
C ASN A 35 -5.53 8.20 5.32
N ILE A 36 -5.68 7.81 4.05
CA ILE A 36 -4.55 7.53 3.15
C ILE A 36 -3.59 8.72 2.98
N SER A 37 -4.09 9.95 3.05
CA SER A 37 -3.22 11.14 3.03
C SER A 37 -2.28 11.20 4.24
N THR A 38 -2.77 10.85 5.43
CA THR A 38 -1.98 10.72 6.67
C THR A 38 -1.00 9.56 6.58
N LEU A 39 -1.42 8.43 5.99
CA LEU A 39 -0.55 7.27 5.75
C LEU A 39 0.61 7.61 4.81
N GLU A 40 0.34 8.20 3.64
CA GLU A 40 1.36 8.55 2.65
C GLU A 40 2.34 9.63 3.15
N LYS A 41 1.90 10.49 4.07
CA LYS A 41 2.77 11.46 4.76
C LYS A 41 3.60 10.84 5.89
N GLY A 42 3.40 9.56 6.21
CA GLY A 42 4.07 8.87 7.32
C GLY A 42 3.65 9.38 8.70
N GLN A 43 2.44 9.92 8.81
CA GLN A 43 1.89 10.46 10.07
C GLN A 43 1.15 9.40 10.89
N SER A 44 0.86 8.24 10.32
CA SER A 44 0.27 7.09 11.00
C SER A 44 0.68 5.78 10.36
N LEU A 45 0.60 4.67 11.11
CA LEU A 45 0.78 3.34 10.56
C LEU A 45 -0.46 2.88 9.78
N PRO A 46 -0.29 2.14 8.67
CA PRO A 46 -1.39 1.42 8.06
C PRO A 46 -1.87 0.31 9.02
N SER A 47 -3.18 0.08 9.06
CA SER A 47 -3.72 -1.05 9.82
C SER A 47 -3.42 -2.37 9.10
N CYS A 48 -3.48 -3.49 9.83
CA CYS A 48 -3.36 -4.82 9.22
C CYS A 48 -4.40 -5.03 8.12
N PHE A 49 -5.63 -4.53 8.32
CA PHE A 49 -6.68 -4.60 7.29
C PHE A 49 -6.28 -3.83 6.03
N PHE A 50 -5.72 -2.62 6.15
CA PHE A 50 -5.27 -1.85 5.00
C PHE A 50 -4.15 -2.56 4.23
N LEU A 51 -3.15 -3.11 4.95
CA LEU A 51 -2.07 -3.89 4.35
C LEU A 51 -2.58 -5.14 3.66
N PHE A 52 -3.45 -5.91 4.34
CA PHE A 52 -4.06 -7.10 3.78
C PHE A 52 -4.86 -6.80 2.52
N SER A 53 -5.73 -5.77 2.56
CA SER A 53 -6.49 -5.34 1.39
C SER A 53 -5.59 -4.92 0.24
N MET A 54 -4.46 -4.25 0.51
CA MET A 54 -3.49 -3.88 -0.52
C MET A 54 -2.85 -5.11 -1.17
N HIS A 55 -2.46 -6.10 -0.36
CA HIS A 55 -1.90 -7.35 -0.86
C HIS A 55 -2.90 -8.10 -1.76
N ILE A 56 -4.12 -8.35 -1.30
CA ILE A 56 -5.11 -9.10 -2.11
C ILE A 56 -5.58 -8.33 -3.36
N THR A 57 -5.54 -7.00 -3.36
CA THR A 57 -6.06 -6.17 -4.47
C THR A 57 -5.01 -5.89 -5.54
N TYR A 58 -3.74 -5.77 -5.15
CA TYR A 58 -2.65 -5.31 -6.03
C TYR A 58 -1.44 -6.24 -6.04
N ASP A 59 -1.52 -7.38 -5.36
CA ASP A 59 -0.44 -8.35 -5.17
C ASP A 59 0.88 -7.73 -4.68
N VAL A 60 0.75 -6.72 -3.82
CA VAL A 60 1.90 -6.02 -3.24
C VAL A 60 2.57 -6.90 -2.20
N ASN A 61 3.89 -6.92 -2.22
CA ASN A 61 4.70 -7.59 -1.21
C ASN A 61 4.71 -6.77 0.09
N LEU A 62 4.07 -7.31 1.13
CA LEU A 62 4.02 -6.64 2.43
C LEU A 62 5.39 -6.52 3.10
N ASN A 63 6.33 -7.44 2.84
CA ASN A 63 7.69 -7.30 3.33
C ASN A 63 8.36 -6.06 2.74
N TRP A 64 8.16 -5.80 1.44
CA TRP A 64 8.70 -4.60 0.79
C TRP A 64 8.06 -3.33 1.36
N ILE A 65 6.75 -3.31 1.58
CA ILE A 65 6.09 -2.16 2.23
C ILE A 65 6.71 -1.86 3.60
N MET A 66 6.91 -2.88 4.43
CA MET A 66 7.36 -2.71 5.81
C MET A 66 8.87 -2.44 5.93
N THR A 67 9.68 -3.05 5.08
CA THR A 67 11.15 -3.09 5.23
C THR A 67 11.91 -2.47 4.06
N GLY A 68 11.30 -2.36 2.88
CA GLY A 68 11.94 -1.96 1.63
C GLY A 68 12.75 -3.07 0.98
N SER A 69 12.73 -4.28 1.56
CA SER A 69 13.48 -5.42 1.07
C SER A 69 12.58 -6.35 0.25
N GLY A 70 13.13 -6.86 -0.85
CA GLY A 70 12.43 -7.72 -1.79
C GLY A 70 11.78 -6.96 -2.95
N GLU A 71 11.01 -7.70 -3.76
CA GLU A 71 10.26 -7.15 -4.90
C GLU A 71 9.04 -6.35 -4.45
N VAL A 72 8.62 -5.36 -5.24
CA VAL A 72 7.46 -4.51 -4.93
C VAL A 72 6.15 -5.30 -4.98
N VAL A 73 5.99 -6.12 -6.03
CA VAL A 73 4.85 -7.01 -6.25
C VAL A 73 5.34 -8.45 -6.18
N ASN A 74 4.49 -9.37 -5.73
CA ASN A 74 4.87 -10.77 -5.75
C ASN A 74 4.89 -11.24 -7.21
N LYS A 75 5.88 -12.08 -7.56
CA LYS A 75 6.00 -12.64 -8.92
C LYS A 75 5.05 -13.83 -9.16
N TYR A 76 4.19 -14.13 -8.20
CA TYR A 76 3.34 -15.32 -8.18
C TYR A 76 1.86 -14.90 -8.18
N ALA A 77 1.44 -14.21 -9.24
CA ALA A 77 0.04 -14.24 -9.63
C ALA A 77 -0.22 -15.61 -10.26
N ASP A 78 -1.18 -16.35 -9.72
CA ASP A 78 -1.67 -17.67 -10.14
C ASP A 78 -1.06 -18.88 -9.39
N GLY A 79 -1.78 -19.27 -8.33
CA GLY A 79 -1.88 -20.62 -7.80
C GLY A 79 -3.36 -20.91 -7.50
#